data_AF-A0A2N9YFK0-F1
#
_entry.id   AF-A0A2N9YFK0-F1
#
_cell.length_a   1.000
_cell.length_b   1.000
_cell.length_c   1.000
_cell.angle_alpha   90.00
_cell.angle_beta   90.00
_cell.angle_gamma   90.00
#
_symmetry.space_group_name_H-M   'P 1'
#
loop_
_entity.id
_entity.type
_entity.pdbx_description
1 polymer ?
#
loop_
_entity_poly.entity_id
_entity_poly.type
_entity_poly.pdbx_seq_one_letter_code
_entity_poly.pdbx_strand_id
1 'polypeptide(L)'
;MLNPNHFEALFKEFVTALPKGAIQLQQDAEKNLRLAMEATFRRMNLVTREEFDVQTAVLARTRAKLEALEATVAQLEARQASETHTPFPPAAME
;
A
#
# COMPACT_ATOMS: atom_id res chain seq x y z
N MET A 1 -7.51 4.72 -6.61
CA MET A 1 -7.48 5.94 -5.77
C MET A 1 -8.82 6.63 -5.88
N LEU A 2 -9.45 6.96 -4.75
CA LEU A 2 -10.72 7.69 -4.76
C LEU A 2 -10.42 9.17 -5.01
N ASN A 3 -10.60 9.61 -6.25
CA ASN A 3 -10.43 11.01 -6.64
C ASN A 3 -11.75 11.76 -6.45
N PRO A 4 -11.74 12.99 -5.92
CA PRO A 4 -12.96 13.80 -5.75
C PRO A 4 -13.74 13.96 -7.07
N ASN A 5 -13.02 14.11 -8.18
CA ASN A 5 -13.60 14.29 -9.52
C ASN A 5 -14.31 13.04 -10.06
N HIS A 6 -13.91 11.84 -9.64
CA HIS A 6 -14.58 10.61 -10.07
C HIS A 6 -15.93 10.45 -9.36
N PHE A 7 -16.04 11.00 -8.16
CA PHE A 7 -17.26 10.94 -7.38
C PHE A 7 -18.33 11.89 -7.95
N GLU A 8 -17.94 13.10 -8.37
CA GLU A 8 -18.86 14.02 -9.05
C GLU A 8 -19.36 13.44 -10.39
N ALA A 9 -18.51 12.70 -11.11
CA ALA A 9 -18.90 12.01 -12.33
C ALA A 9 -19.94 10.90 -12.07
N LEU A 10 -19.70 10.04 -11.08
CA LEU A 10 -20.63 8.97 -10.67
C LEU A 10 -21.96 9.54 -10.15
N PHE A 11 -21.89 10.63 -9.39
CA PHE A 11 -23.06 11.33 -8.90
C PHE A 11 -23.88 11.91 -10.05
N LYS A 12 -23.23 12.56 -11.01
CA LYS A 12 -23.88 13.12 -12.20
C LYS A 12 -24.56 12.01 -13.03
N GLU A 13 -23.90 10.88 -13.24
CA GLU A 13 -24.44 9.75 -13.98
C GLU A 13 -25.69 9.15 -13.28
N PHE A 14 -25.64 8.99 -11.96
CA PHE A 14 -26.77 8.53 -11.15
C PHE A 14 -27.96 9.51 -11.21
N VAL A 15 -27.70 10.81 -11.12
CA VAL A 15 -28.71 11.87 -11.20
C VAL A 15 -29.35 11.94 -12.59
N THR A 16 -28.58 11.66 -13.65
CA THR A 16 -29.06 11.67 -15.04
C THR A 16 -29.93 10.44 -15.35
N ALA A 17 -29.76 9.35 -14.61
CA ALA A 17 -30.54 8.11 -14.76
C ALA A 17 -31.92 8.14 -14.08
N LEU A 18 -32.28 9.20 -13.34
CA LEU A 18 -33.56 9.29 -12.64
C LEU A 18 -34.68 9.94 -13.49
N PRO A 19 -35.94 9.47 -13.37
CA PRO A 19 -37.07 9.99 -14.15
C PRO A 19 -37.47 11.42 -13.76
N LYS A 20 -37.91 12.21 -14.75
CA LYS A 20 -38.11 13.68 -14.67
C LYS A 20 -39.08 14.19 -13.59
N GLY A 21 -39.88 13.31 -12.97
CA GLY A 21 -40.77 13.66 -11.85
C GLY A 21 -40.06 13.83 -10.50
N ALA A 22 -38.83 13.34 -10.35
CA ALA A 22 -38.05 13.43 -9.12
C ALA A 22 -37.22 14.72 -9.00
N ILE A 23 -37.24 15.59 -10.01
CA ILE A 23 -36.33 16.75 -10.16
C ILE A 23 -36.49 17.80 -9.02
N GLN A 24 -37.68 17.98 -8.47
CA GLN A 24 -37.89 18.92 -7.35
C GLN A 24 -37.44 18.36 -5.99
N LEU A 25 -37.53 17.03 -5.81
CA LEU A 25 -36.92 16.35 -4.67
C LEU A 25 -35.40 16.21 -4.84
N GLN A 26 -34.88 16.41 -6.05
CA GLN A 26 -33.48 16.21 -6.41
C GLN A 26 -32.54 17.18 -5.68
N GLN A 27 -32.87 18.47 -5.59
CA GLN A 27 -31.98 19.44 -4.93
C GLN A 27 -31.85 19.18 -3.43
N ASP A 28 -32.96 18.88 -2.75
CA ASP A 28 -32.93 18.55 -1.32
C ASP A 28 -32.35 17.16 -1.06
N ALA A 29 -32.64 16.18 -1.92
CA ALA A 29 -32.05 14.84 -1.83
C ALA A 29 -30.54 14.86 -2.11
N GLU A 30 -30.08 15.65 -3.09
CA GLU A 30 -28.67 15.86 -3.41
C GLU A 30 -27.93 16.47 -2.23
N LYS A 31 -28.50 17.52 -1.62
CA LYS A 31 -27.90 18.17 -0.45
C LYS A 31 -27.81 17.23 0.75
N ASN A 32 -28.89 16.49 1.03
CA ASN A 32 -28.92 15.52 2.13
C ASN A 32 -27.98 14.33 1.88
N LEU A 33 -27.89 13.84 0.64
CA LEU A 33 -26.97 12.78 0.26
C LEU A 33 -25.52 13.24 0.38
N ARG A 34 -25.20 14.47 -0.04
CA ARG A 34 -23.86 15.05 0.13
C ARG A 34 -23.45 15.15 1.59
N LEU A 35 -24.36 15.61 2.47
CA LEU A 35 -24.11 15.70 3.91
C LEU A 35 -23.97 14.32 4.57
N ALA A 36 -24.83 13.36 4.21
CA ALA A 36 -24.74 11.99 4.70
C ALA A 36 -23.42 11.31 4.28
N MET A 37 -22.97 11.59 3.05
CA MET A 37 -21.70 11.07 2.55
C MET A 37 -20.50 11.76 3.18
N GLU A 38 -20.49 13.08 3.35
CA GLU A 38 -19.44 13.76 4.13
C GLU A 38 -19.35 13.20 5.55
N ALA A 39 -20.49 12.99 6.21
CA ALA A 39 -20.53 12.36 7.53
C ALA A 39 -20.02 10.91 7.52
N THR A 40 -20.24 10.18 6.43
CA THR A 40 -19.78 8.80 6.26
C THR A 40 -18.27 8.75 5.96
N PHE A 41 -17.76 9.62 5.09
CA PHE A 41 -16.33 9.78 4.83
C PHE A 41 -15.57 10.20 6.10
N ARG A 42 -16.13 11.08 6.92
CA ARG A 42 -15.56 11.40 8.25
C ARG A 42 -15.55 10.23 9.23
N ARG A 43 -16.49 9.27 9.10
CA ARG A 43 -16.54 8.06 9.93
C ARG A 43 -15.72 6.90 9.38
N MET A 44 -15.37 6.91 8.09
CA MET A 44 -14.40 5.97 7.57
C MET A 44 -13.02 6.35 8.11
N ASN A 45 -12.26 5.38 8.59
CA ASN A 45 -10.85 5.55 8.99
C ASN A 45 -10.02 5.83 7.73
N LEU A 46 -10.26 6.97 7.08
CA LEU A 46 -9.57 7.41 5.90
C LEU A 46 -8.14 7.71 6.29
N VAL A 47 -7.25 6.80 5.92
CA VAL A 47 -5.81 7.07 5.97
C VAL A 47 -5.56 8.18 4.95
N THR A 48 -5.02 9.29 5.41
CA THR A 48 -4.69 10.41 4.53
C THR A 48 -3.68 9.94 3.48
N ARG A 49 -3.64 10.60 2.32
CA ARG A 49 -2.66 10.27 1.28
C ARG A 49 -1.23 10.36 1.81
N GLU A 50 -0.98 11.33 2.68
CA GLU A 50 0.31 11.53 3.34
C GLU A 50 0.69 10.35 4.24
N GLU A 51 -0.21 9.86 5.09
CA GLU A 51 0.04 8.69 5.93
C GLU A 51 0.27 7.41 5.13
N PHE A 52 -0.43 7.24 4.01
CA PHE A 52 -0.20 6.13 3.08
C PHE A 52 1.19 6.19 2.43
N ASP A 53 1.60 7.38 1.97
CA ASP A 53 2.90 7.61 1.35
C ASP A 53 4.03 7.38 2.37
N VAL A 54 3.84 7.80 3.63
CA VAL A 54 4.79 7.54 4.74
C VAL A 54 4.93 6.04 5.00
N GLN A 55 3.84 5.30 5.10
CA GLN A 55 3.89 3.83 5.31
C GLN A 55 4.57 3.12 4.15
N THR A 56 4.31 3.55 2.92
CA THR A 56 4.96 3.03 1.71
C THR A 56 6.47 3.27 1.75
N ALA A 57 6.91 4.47 2.16
CA ALA A 57 8.33 4.79 2.31
C ALA A 57 9.01 3.97 3.41
N VAL A 58 8.33 3.73 4.54
CA VAL A 58 8.82 2.85 5.61
C VAL A 58 8.99 1.42 5.08
N LEU A 59 8.01 0.88 4.35
CA LEU A 59 8.09 -0.45 3.74
C LEU A 59 9.21 -0.56 2.70
N ALA A 60 9.44 0.48 1.90
CA ALA A 60 10.55 0.50 0.94
C ALA A 60 11.89 0.45 1.68
N ARG A 61 12.05 1.23 2.76
CA ARG A 61 13.26 1.24 3.58
C ARG A 61 13.50 -0.09 4.29
N THR A 62 12.46 -0.76 4.78
CA THR A 62 12.63 -2.06 5.44
C THR A 62 13.04 -3.14 4.45
N ARG A 63 12.49 -3.15 3.23
CA ARG A 63 12.95 -4.06 2.16
C ARG A 63 14.42 -3.86 1.82
N ALA A 64 14.84 -2.61 1.59
CA ALA A 64 16.24 -2.33 1.29
C ALA A 64 17.21 -2.78 2.41
N LYS A 65 16.79 -2.63 3.68
CA LYS A 65 17.57 -3.15 4.81
C LYS A 65 17.59 -4.67 4.86
N LEU A 66 16.46 -5.32 4.57
CA LEU A 66 16.37 -6.78 4.54
C LEU A 66 17.33 -7.36 3.50
N GLU A 67 17.31 -6.83 2.27
CA GLU A 67 18.19 -7.25 1.18
C GLU A 67 19.68 -7.10 1.55
N ALA A 68 20.04 -5.99 2.21
CA ALA A 68 21.41 -5.77 2.67
C ALA A 68 21.84 -6.77 3.76
N LEU A 69 20.93 -7.12 4.68
CA LEU A 69 21.20 -8.13 5.71
C LEU A 69 21.33 -9.52 5.09
N GLU A 70 20.43 -9.88 4.17
CA GLU A 70 20.49 -11.16 3.43
C GLU A 70 21.82 -11.31 2.69
N ALA A 71 22.27 -10.24 2.00
CA ALA A 71 23.58 -10.23 1.33
C ALA A 71 24.75 -10.39 2.32
N THR A 72 24.65 -9.79 3.50
CA THR A 72 25.68 -9.90 4.54
C THR A 72 25.74 -11.31 5.10
N VAL A 73 24.59 -11.93 5.39
CA VAL A 73 24.51 -13.31 5.86
C VAL A 73 25.07 -14.27 4.82
N ALA A 74 24.69 -14.13 3.55
CA ALA A 74 25.20 -14.97 2.46
C ALA A 74 26.74 -14.89 2.33
N GLN A 75 27.33 -13.70 2.50
CA GLN A 75 28.78 -13.54 2.51
C GLN A 75 29.44 -14.23 3.70
N LEU A 76 28.84 -14.15 4.88
CA LEU A 76 29.37 -14.81 6.09
C LEU A 76 29.29 -16.34 5.98
N GLU A 77 28.17 -16.86 5.48
CA GLU A 77 27.98 -18.30 5.22
C GLU A 77 29.00 -18.81 4.19
N ALA A 78 29.24 -18.05 3.11
CA ALA A 78 30.25 -18.40 2.11
C ALA A 78 31.67 -18.45 2.70
N ARG A 79 32.01 -17.52 3.61
CA ARG A 79 33.31 -17.50 4.29
C ARG A 79 33.49 -18.69 5.22
N GLN A 80 32.47 -19.07 5.98
CA GLN A 80 32.51 -20.25 6.85
C GLN A 80 32.63 -21.57 6.06
N ALA A 81 31.99 -21.65 4.89
CA ALA A 81 32.13 -22.80 3.99
C ALA A 81 33.56 -22.93 3.44
N SER A 82 34.26 -21.81 3.19
CA SER A 82 35.65 -21.84 2.72
C SER A 82 36.68 -22.17 3.82
N GLU A 83 36.40 -21.87 5.09
CA GLU A 83 37.33 -22.16 6.20
C GLU A 83 37.30 -23.64 6.66
N THR A 84 36.29 -24.43 6.26
CA THR A 84 36.13 -25.84 6.68
C THR A 84 36.84 -26.86 5.79
N HIS A 85 37.56 -26.45 4.72
CA HIS A 85 38.36 -27.36 3.91
C HIS A 85 39.84 -26.94 3.88
N THR A 86 40.56 -27.25 4.96
CA THR A 86 42.00 -27.50 4.86
C THR A 86 42.15 -29.02 4.79
N PRO A 87 42.40 -29.63 3.61
CA PRO A 87 42.72 -31.05 3.58
C PRO A 87 44.02 -31.22 4.35
N PHE A 88 43.95 -32.00 5.43
CA PHE A 88 45.12 -32.42 6.20
C PHE A 88 46.12 -33.02 5.20
N PRO A 89 47.37 -32.52 5.11
CA PRO A 89 48.34 -33.10 4.21
C PRO A 89 48.44 -34.60 4.54
N PRO A 90 48.38 -35.50 3.55
CA PRO A 90 48.45 -36.92 3.81
C PRO A 90 49.76 -37.15 4.55
N ALA A 91 49.65 -37.59 5.80
CA ALA A 91 50.78 -38.08 6.56
C ALA A 91 51.49 -39.06 5.65
N ALA A 92 52.75 -38.75 5.32
CA ALA A 92 53.64 -39.70 4.69
C ALA A 92 53.64 -40.95 5.58
N MET A 93 52.86 -41.95 5.17
CA MET A 93 53.03 -43.31 5.64
C MET A 93 54.41 -43.77 5.18
N GLU A 94 55.07 -44.45 6.10
CA GLU A 94 56.41 -45.06 6.09
C GLU A 94 57.00 -45.46 4.72
#